data_AF-A0A9P5MHM2-F1
#
_entry.id   AF-A0A9P5MHM2-F1
#
_cell.length_a   1.000
_cell.length_b   1.000
_cell.length_c   1.000
_cell.angle_alpha   90.00
_cell.angle_beta   90.00
_cell.angle_gamma   90.00
#
_symmetry.space_group_name_H-M   'P 1'
#
loop_
_entity.id
_entity.type
_entity.pdbx_description
1 polymer ?
#
loop_
_entity_poly.entity_id
_entity_poly.type
_entity_poly.pdbx_seq_one_letter_code
_entity_poly.pdbx_strand_id
1 'polypeptide(L)'
;MIMNRLRLLYHDLHTLLSPLLPSSHIILLTLISPLSPTSSPLRSSRNFLVEVLDELGRICAPVRDEQVQSISRTLLEAEDAKLSSTIVDALRSIFTLAETMAADLHHFAFSHMTEVEIASLIAKEAQKREHGLVLRLYGGIAGVRRTWTQWRARSTTSSSSWRSQLVATLTSPTAISPMKPPMTELPPENGAPPPTDFDESSSNINPIPAPFLIPSPTFFLIQNLLQCLVIASCLRILAYPSHLAAPPSFSTGIHKEESEDPAETFTSRIWILLEAEIQRSATADPQIALVNLEDEVWQITKQHASAAATRVASSGPDEAIIRGNVQRLLRADDPVFKLLMGRLENALVASLHTSTMNGGAAVDSATPLQVPVSMKTGRSANPSVTHIPTRDMQPASGGVIRPRSLASPLPPVKGFESQSLRKRLGDVAAQLHQAVEWSQTVWSDIMTAEP
;
A
#
# COMPACT_ATOMS: atom_id res chain seq x y z
N MET A 1 -16.64 -5.09 -49.57
CA MET A 1 -17.04 -5.75 -48.30
C MET A 1 -15.93 -6.63 -47.71
N ILE A 2 -15.25 -7.47 -48.50
CA ILE A 2 -14.19 -8.38 -48.01
C ILE A 2 -13.01 -7.62 -47.37
N MET A 3 -12.55 -6.51 -47.97
CA MET A 3 -11.43 -5.71 -47.41
C MET A 3 -11.73 -5.14 -46.02
N ASN A 4 -12.96 -4.71 -45.74
CA ASN A 4 -13.31 -4.16 -44.43
C ASN A 4 -13.25 -5.23 -43.34
N ARG A 5 -13.69 -6.46 -43.65
CA ARG A 5 -13.58 -7.60 -42.71
C ARG A 5 -12.14 -8.01 -42.48
N LEU A 6 -11.33 -8.03 -43.54
CA LEU A 6 -9.91 -8.36 -43.45
C LEU A 6 -9.14 -7.32 -42.62
N ARG A 7 -9.51 -6.04 -42.74
CA ARG A 7 -8.97 -4.96 -41.92
C ARG A 7 -9.28 -5.15 -40.43
N LEU A 8 -10.51 -5.57 -40.08
CA LEU A 8 -10.85 -5.89 -38.69
C LEU A 8 -10.00 -7.05 -38.16
N LEU A 9 -9.85 -8.12 -38.94
CA LEU A 9 -9.00 -9.26 -38.56
C LEU A 9 -7.52 -8.87 -38.39
N TYR A 10 -7.01 -7.93 -39.20
CA TYR A 10 -5.64 -7.42 -39.04
C TYR A 10 -5.49 -6.55 -37.80
N HIS A 11 -6.53 -5.80 -37.45
CA HIS A 11 -6.56 -5.05 -36.21
C HIS A 11 -6.60 -5.97 -34.97
N ASP A 12 -7.38 -7.05 -35.04
CA ASP A 12 -7.42 -8.07 -33.99
C ASP A 12 -6.06 -8.77 -33.87
N LEU A 13 -5.45 -9.13 -35.00
CA LEU A 13 -4.10 -9.69 -35.06
C LEU A 13 -3.04 -8.74 -34.50
N HIS A 14 -3.13 -7.44 -34.82
CA HIS A 14 -2.26 -6.43 -34.23
C HIS A 14 -2.39 -6.40 -32.70
N THR A 15 -3.62 -6.37 -32.20
CA THR A 15 -3.91 -6.35 -30.76
C THR A 15 -3.32 -7.58 -30.07
N LEU A 16 -3.42 -8.74 -30.70
CA LEU A 16 -2.93 -10.00 -30.16
C LEU A 16 -1.40 -10.16 -30.24
N LEU A 17 -0.76 -9.65 -31.30
CA LEU A 17 0.69 -9.73 -31.50
C LEU A 17 1.47 -8.62 -30.78
N SER A 18 0.81 -7.51 -30.42
CA SER A 18 1.43 -6.40 -29.68
C SER A 18 2.15 -6.79 -28.39
N PRO A 19 1.70 -7.76 -27.56
CA PRO A 19 2.47 -8.20 -26.40
C PRO A 19 3.67 -9.10 -26.73
N LEU A 20 3.69 -9.73 -27.92
CA LEU A 20 4.74 -10.68 -28.32
C LEU A 20 5.89 -10.01 -29.08
N LEU A 21 5.59 -8.94 -29.82
CA LEU A 21 6.54 -8.25 -30.68
C LEU A 21 6.86 -6.84 -30.13
N PRO A 22 8.09 -6.34 -30.30
CA PRO A 22 8.41 -4.94 -29.99
C PRO A 22 7.51 -3.97 -30.76
N SER A 23 7.11 -2.85 -30.15
CA SER A 23 6.22 -1.87 -30.79
C SER A 23 6.76 -1.27 -32.09
N SER A 24 8.08 -1.33 -32.31
CA SER A 24 8.75 -0.89 -33.54
C SER A 24 8.88 -1.98 -34.61
N HIS A 25 8.32 -3.17 -34.38
CA HIS A 25 8.45 -4.30 -35.30
C HIS A 25 7.68 -4.05 -36.61
N ILE A 26 8.30 -4.38 -37.75
CA ILE A 26 7.77 -4.10 -39.10
C ILE A 26 6.37 -4.71 -39.28
N ILE A 27 6.15 -5.94 -38.80
CA ILE A 27 4.84 -6.62 -38.87
C ILE A 27 3.73 -5.80 -38.20
N LEU A 28 3.97 -5.25 -37.00
CA LEU A 28 2.95 -4.45 -36.30
C LEU A 28 2.63 -3.16 -37.07
N LEU A 29 3.67 -2.51 -37.61
CA LEU A 29 3.51 -1.32 -38.45
C LEU A 29 2.73 -1.64 -39.74
N THR A 30 2.97 -2.80 -40.35
CA THR A 30 2.25 -3.25 -41.55
C THR A 30 0.79 -3.58 -41.24
N LEU A 31 0.47 -4.14 -40.07
CA LEU A 31 -0.91 -4.43 -39.65
C LEU A 31 -1.76 -3.17 -39.44
N ILE A 32 -1.14 -2.08 -38.98
CA ILE A 32 -1.80 -0.78 -38.79
C ILE A 32 -1.96 -0.04 -40.14
N SER A 33 -1.05 -0.29 -41.07
CA SER A 33 -1.01 0.39 -42.36
C SER A 33 -2.24 0.06 -43.23
N PRO A 34 -2.74 1.02 -44.04
CA PRO A 34 -3.82 0.73 -44.97
C PRO A 34 -3.38 -0.35 -45.96
N LEU A 35 -4.25 -1.35 -46.18
CA LEU A 35 -4.00 -2.42 -47.15
C LEU A 35 -3.68 -1.81 -48.52
N SER A 36 -2.52 -2.17 -49.09
CA SER A 36 -2.14 -1.73 -50.42
C SER A 36 -3.22 -2.12 -51.45
N PRO A 37 -3.55 -1.24 -52.42
CA PRO A 37 -4.50 -1.57 -53.47
C PRO A 37 -3.90 -2.65 -54.37
N THR A 38 -4.21 -3.92 -54.12
CA THR A 38 -3.77 -5.05 -54.93
C THR A 38 -4.94 -5.67 -55.70
N SER A 39 -4.65 -6.19 -56.90
CA SER A 39 -5.64 -6.90 -57.73
C SER A 39 -6.06 -8.26 -57.15
N SER A 40 -5.33 -8.77 -56.15
CA SER A 40 -5.55 -10.08 -55.53
C SER A 40 -5.31 -10.05 -54.01
N PRO A 41 -6.21 -9.41 -53.23
CA PRO A 41 -6.02 -9.15 -51.80
C PRO A 41 -5.81 -10.42 -50.97
N LEU A 42 -6.43 -11.55 -51.36
CA LEU A 42 -6.26 -12.83 -50.67
C LEU A 42 -4.86 -13.41 -50.84
N ARG A 43 -4.26 -13.30 -52.03
CA ARG A 43 -2.89 -13.78 -52.29
C ARG A 43 -1.87 -12.93 -51.54
N SER A 44 -2.06 -11.61 -51.52
CA SER A 44 -1.26 -10.69 -50.69
C SER A 44 -1.37 -11.04 -49.21
N SER A 45 -2.59 -11.31 -48.74
CA SER A 45 -2.84 -11.68 -47.34
C SER A 45 -2.18 -13.00 -46.97
N ARG A 46 -2.24 -14.02 -47.84
CA ARG A 46 -1.55 -15.30 -47.64
C ARG A 46 -0.06 -15.09 -47.43
N ASN A 47 0.60 -14.36 -48.32
CA ASN A 47 2.05 -14.14 -48.24
C ASN A 47 2.42 -13.38 -46.97
N PHE A 48 1.62 -12.38 -46.59
CA PHE A 48 1.81 -11.64 -45.35
C PHE A 48 1.64 -12.52 -44.10
N LEU A 49 0.64 -13.41 -44.07
CA LEU A 49 0.48 -14.34 -42.95
C LEU A 49 1.61 -15.37 -42.85
N VAL A 50 2.20 -15.77 -43.98
CA VAL A 50 3.40 -16.61 -43.98
C VAL A 50 4.60 -15.84 -43.40
N GLU A 51 4.76 -14.56 -43.72
CA GLU A 51 5.78 -13.70 -43.11
C GLU A 51 5.55 -13.51 -41.60
N VAL A 52 4.30 -13.34 -41.17
CA VAL A 52 3.92 -13.33 -39.75
C VAL A 52 4.31 -14.64 -39.06
N LEU A 53 4.01 -15.78 -39.68
CA LEU A 53 4.36 -17.10 -39.13
C LEU A 53 5.87 -17.35 -39.08
N ASP A 54 6.64 -16.87 -40.07
CA ASP A 54 8.10 -16.97 -40.06
C ASP A 54 8.68 -16.22 -38.86
N GLU A 55 8.19 -15.00 -38.61
CA GLU A 55 8.67 -14.20 -37.49
C GLU A 55 8.21 -14.74 -36.14
N LEU A 56 6.96 -15.25 -36.05
CA LEU A 56 6.53 -15.98 -34.86
C LEU A 56 7.41 -17.20 -34.62
N GLY A 57 7.74 -17.95 -35.67
CA GLY A 57 8.65 -19.11 -35.60
C GLY A 57 10.04 -18.76 -35.07
N ARG A 58 10.57 -17.56 -35.36
CA ARG A 58 11.87 -17.11 -34.80
C ARG A 58 11.83 -16.82 -33.31
N ILE A 59 10.66 -16.48 -32.77
CA ILE A 59 10.47 -16.08 -31.37
C ILE A 59 9.89 -17.24 -30.54
N CYS A 60 9.21 -18.18 -31.18
CA CYS A 60 8.66 -19.38 -30.57
C CYS A 60 9.70 -20.21 -29.82
N ALA A 61 9.24 -20.87 -28.74
CA ALA A 61 9.98 -21.98 -28.17
C ALA A 61 9.97 -23.17 -29.16
N PRO A 62 11.04 -23.98 -29.23
CA PRO A 62 11.17 -25.08 -30.20
C PRO A 62 10.00 -26.09 -30.19
N VAL A 63 9.30 -26.22 -29.05
CA VAL A 63 8.12 -27.08 -28.90
C VAL A 63 6.93 -26.66 -29.79
N ARG A 64 6.93 -25.41 -30.30
CA ARG A 64 5.85 -24.85 -31.13
C ARG A 64 6.17 -24.81 -32.62
N ASP A 65 7.40 -25.17 -33.01
CA ASP A 65 7.85 -25.07 -34.41
C ASP A 65 7.01 -25.93 -35.36
N GLU A 66 6.60 -27.12 -34.90
CA GLU A 66 5.74 -28.02 -35.68
C GLU A 66 4.38 -27.38 -35.99
N GLN A 67 3.80 -26.66 -35.01
CA GLN A 67 2.53 -25.96 -35.18
C GLN A 67 2.66 -24.81 -36.19
N VAL A 68 3.74 -24.01 -36.08
CA VAL A 68 4.03 -22.93 -37.04
C VAL A 68 4.20 -23.47 -38.46
N GLN A 69 5.00 -24.54 -38.61
CA GLN A 69 5.27 -25.15 -39.91
C GLN A 69 4.01 -25.78 -40.52
N SER A 70 3.14 -26.37 -39.70
CA SER A 70 1.86 -26.94 -40.14
C SER A 70 0.92 -25.87 -40.71
N ILE A 71 0.78 -24.72 -40.03
CA ILE A 71 -0.06 -23.61 -40.50
C ILE A 71 0.54 -23.00 -41.78
N SER A 72 1.87 -22.79 -41.81
CA SER A 72 2.56 -22.24 -42.98
C SER A 72 2.42 -23.14 -44.22
N ARG A 73 2.60 -24.45 -44.06
CA ARG A 73 2.39 -25.43 -45.15
C ARG A 73 0.95 -25.40 -45.66
N THR A 74 -0.03 -25.39 -44.75
CA THR A 74 -1.47 -25.31 -45.10
C THR A 74 -1.78 -24.05 -45.90
N LEU A 75 -1.16 -22.92 -45.59
CA LEU A 75 -1.31 -21.68 -46.36
C LEU A 75 -0.66 -21.77 -47.75
N LEU A 76 0.54 -22.36 -47.85
CA LEU A 76 1.28 -22.46 -49.11
C LEU A 76 0.66 -23.45 -50.11
N GLU A 77 0.09 -24.54 -49.63
CA GLU A 77 -0.56 -25.59 -50.44
C GLU A 77 -2.01 -25.26 -50.82
N ALA A 78 -2.56 -24.14 -50.32
CA ALA A 78 -3.95 -23.76 -50.55
C ALA A 78 -4.25 -23.41 -52.02
N GLU A 79 -5.19 -24.13 -52.63
CA GLU A 79 -5.76 -23.82 -53.94
C GLU A 79 -6.52 -22.48 -53.92
N ASP A 80 -6.48 -21.72 -55.02
CA ASP A 80 -7.17 -20.41 -55.13
C ASP A 80 -8.68 -20.49 -54.82
N ALA A 81 -9.33 -21.62 -55.14
CA ALA A 81 -10.75 -21.85 -54.88
C ALA A 81 -11.11 -21.91 -53.38
N LYS A 82 -10.17 -22.39 -52.55
CA LYS A 82 -10.35 -22.57 -51.09
C LYS A 82 -9.55 -21.57 -50.26
N LEU A 83 -8.82 -20.67 -50.91
CA LEU A 83 -7.89 -19.73 -50.27
C LEU A 83 -8.56 -18.88 -49.18
N SER A 84 -9.81 -18.45 -49.39
CA SER A 84 -10.53 -17.62 -48.41
C SER A 84 -10.83 -18.36 -47.10
N SER A 85 -11.29 -19.62 -47.14
CA SER A 85 -11.51 -20.43 -45.95
C SER A 85 -10.19 -20.76 -45.27
N THR A 86 -9.16 -21.11 -46.05
CA THR A 86 -7.84 -21.45 -45.50
C THR A 86 -7.19 -20.26 -44.79
N ILE A 87 -7.35 -19.03 -45.29
CA ILE A 87 -6.86 -17.82 -44.62
C ILE A 87 -7.57 -17.61 -43.27
N VAL A 88 -8.88 -17.84 -43.20
CA VAL A 88 -9.65 -17.69 -41.95
C VAL A 88 -9.21 -18.74 -40.93
N ASP A 89 -9.04 -19.98 -41.35
CA ASP A 89 -8.59 -21.07 -40.46
C ASP A 89 -7.13 -20.88 -40.02
N ALA A 90 -6.28 -20.35 -40.89
CA ALA A 90 -4.92 -19.97 -40.54
C ALA A 90 -4.89 -18.80 -39.54
N LEU A 91 -5.72 -17.76 -39.72
CA LEU A 91 -5.83 -16.67 -38.76
C LEU A 91 -6.29 -17.16 -37.39
N ARG A 92 -7.28 -18.05 -37.33
CA ARG A 92 -7.71 -18.68 -36.07
C ARG A 92 -6.57 -19.46 -35.42
N SER A 93 -5.81 -20.20 -36.22
CA SER A 93 -4.67 -20.99 -35.73
C SER A 93 -3.51 -20.10 -35.27
N ILE A 94 -3.29 -18.96 -35.93
CA ILE A 94 -2.33 -17.93 -35.51
C ILE A 94 -2.80 -17.29 -34.20
N PHE A 95 -4.10 -17.03 -34.03
CA PHE A 95 -4.63 -16.49 -32.78
C PHE A 95 -4.41 -17.45 -31.61
N THR A 96 -4.79 -18.72 -31.77
CA THR A 96 -4.56 -19.71 -30.72
C THR A 96 -3.06 -19.89 -30.44
N LEU A 97 -2.22 -19.89 -31.47
CA LEU A 97 -0.77 -19.94 -31.31
C LEU A 97 -0.25 -18.73 -30.52
N ALA A 98 -0.63 -17.51 -30.89
CA ALA A 98 -0.18 -16.28 -30.23
C ALA A 98 -0.64 -16.23 -28.76
N GLU A 99 -1.86 -16.66 -28.46
CA GLU A 99 -2.34 -16.80 -27.07
C GLU A 99 -1.48 -17.79 -26.28
N THR A 100 -1.16 -18.95 -26.86
CA THR A 100 -0.29 -19.94 -26.20
C THR A 100 1.14 -19.42 -26.03
N MET A 101 1.70 -18.71 -27.01
CA MET A 101 3.01 -18.07 -26.91
C MET A 101 3.02 -16.98 -25.83
N ALA A 102 1.94 -16.20 -25.71
CA ALA A 102 1.81 -15.20 -24.67
C ALA A 102 1.75 -15.85 -23.28
N ALA A 103 1.05 -16.97 -23.15
CA ALA A 103 1.02 -17.76 -21.92
C ALA A 103 2.39 -18.37 -21.60
N ASP A 104 3.09 -18.93 -22.59
CA ASP A 104 4.44 -19.50 -22.46
C ASP A 104 5.44 -18.40 -22.05
N LEU A 105 5.36 -17.21 -22.65
CA LEU A 105 6.20 -16.05 -22.32
C LEU A 105 5.90 -15.54 -20.91
N HIS A 106 4.63 -15.42 -20.53
CA HIS A 106 4.27 -15.07 -19.16
C HIS A 106 4.80 -16.09 -18.16
N HIS A 107 4.62 -17.38 -18.42
CA HIS A 107 5.13 -18.44 -17.55
C HIS A 107 6.66 -18.41 -17.45
N PHE A 108 7.35 -18.23 -18.58
CA PHE A 108 8.80 -18.08 -18.63
C PHE A 108 9.28 -16.85 -17.84
N ALA A 109 8.66 -15.69 -18.08
CA ALA A 109 8.95 -14.46 -17.37
C ALA A 109 8.76 -14.63 -15.85
N PHE A 110 7.64 -15.22 -15.42
CA PHE A 110 7.40 -15.48 -13.99
C PHE A 110 8.34 -16.53 -13.39
N SER A 111 8.79 -17.50 -14.18
CA SER A 111 9.72 -18.54 -13.68
C SER A 111 11.14 -18.03 -13.43
N HIS A 112 11.54 -16.96 -14.13
CA HIS A 112 12.88 -16.37 -14.00
C HIS A 112 12.92 -15.10 -13.16
N MET A 113 11.76 -14.47 -12.91
CA MET A 113 11.68 -13.31 -12.04
C MET A 113 11.77 -13.73 -10.57
N THR A 114 12.61 -13.05 -9.81
CA THR A 114 12.63 -13.15 -8.35
C THR A 114 11.32 -12.59 -7.77
N GLU A 115 10.92 -13.06 -6.59
CA GLU A 115 9.73 -12.53 -5.88
C GLU A 115 9.77 -11.00 -5.75
N VAL A 116 10.96 -10.45 -5.59
CA VAL A 116 11.22 -9.00 -5.50
C VAL A 116 10.91 -8.28 -6.81
N GLU A 117 11.32 -8.85 -7.95
CA GLU A 117 11.02 -8.27 -9.26
C GLU A 117 9.52 -8.35 -9.57
N ILE A 118 8.89 -9.48 -9.25
CA ILE A 118 7.43 -9.66 -9.39
C ILE A 118 6.70 -8.62 -8.54
N ALA A 119 7.06 -8.47 -7.27
CA ALA A 119 6.47 -7.46 -6.38
C ALA A 119 6.65 -6.04 -6.94
N SER A 120 7.82 -5.73 -7.51
CA SER A 120 8.07 -4.42 -8.14
C SER A 120 7.24 -4.18 -9.39
N LEU A 121 7.00 -5.22 -10.20
CA LEU A 121 6.18 -5.15 -11.41
C LEU A 121 4.71 -4.97 -11.03
N ILE A 122 4.22 -5.75 -10.07
CA ILE A 122 2.87 -5.61 -9.50
C ILE A 122 2.68 -4.21 -8.94
N ALA A 123 3.66 -3.69 -8.18
CA ALA A 123 3.60 -2.34 -7.63
C ALA A 123 3.50 -1.29 -8.74
N LYS A 124 4.37 -1.33 -9.77
CA LYS A 124 4.32 -0.39 -10.91
C LYS A 124 2.98 -0.42 -11.64
N GLU A 125 2.44 -1.60 -11.88
CA GLU A 125 1.14 -1.76 -12.55
C GLU A 125 -0.01 -1.25 -11.67
N ALA A 126 0.03 -1.53 -10.36
CA ALA A 126 -0.92 -1.00 -9.40
C ALA A 126 -0.85 0.54 -9.31
N GLN A 127 0.35 1.13 -9.30
CA GLN A 127 0.55 2.58 -9.35
C GLN A 127 -0.06 3.18 -10.63
N LYS A 128 0.18 2.57 -11.80
CA LYS A 128 -0.39 3.01 -13.08
C LYS A 128 -1.92 2.96 -13.09
N ARG A 129 -2.50 1.87 -12.55
CA ARG A 129 -3.96 1.69 -12.44
C ARG A 129 -4.59 2.69 -11.47
N GLU A 130 -3.98 2.88 -10.31
CA GLU A 130 -4.41 3.89 -9.33
C GLU A 130 -4.40 5.28 -9.97
N HIS A 131 -3.28 5.67 -10.56
CA HIS A 131 -3.12 6.97 -11.20
C HIS A 131 -4.19 7.19 -12.27
N GLY A 132 -4.38 6.21 -13.17
CA GLY A 132 -5.42 6.27 -14.20
C GLY A 132 -6.85 6.35 -13.65
N LEU A 133 -7.14 5.59 -12.58
CA LEU A 133 -8.46 5.58 -11.94
C LEU A 133 -8.78 6.91 -11.27
N VAL A 134 -7.86 7.45 -10.48
CA VAL A 134 -8.02 8.74 -9.79
C VAL A 134 -8.11 9.87 -10.81
N LEU A 135 -7.26 9.90 -11.85
CA LEU A 135 -7.39 10.89 -12.92
C LEU A 135 -8.76 10.83 -13.59
N ARG A 136 -9.28 9.64 -13.88
CA ARG A 136 -10.62 9.48 -14.47
C ARG A 136 -11.72 9.99 -13.54
N LEU A 137 -11.62 9.71 -12.24
CA LEU A 137 -12.63 10.15 -11.25
C LEU A 137 -12.63 11.65 -11.03
N TYR A 138 -11.48 12.32 -11.06
CA TYR A 138 -11.36 13.75 -10.75
C TYR A 138 -11.29 14.66 -11.99
N GLY A 139 -11.56 14.16 -13.19
CA GLY A 139 -11.54 14.97 -14.41
C GLY A 139 -10.14 15.36 -14.87
N GLY A 140 -9.17 14.48 -14.68
CA GLY A 140 -7.77 14.63 -15.06
C GLY A 140 -6.90 15.29 -14.00
N ILE A 141 -5.67 15.65 -14.39
CA ILE A 141 -4.62 16.12 -13.47
C ILE A 141 -4.99 17.45 -12.80
N ALA A 142 -5.74 18.31 -13.50
CA ALA A 142 -6.17 19.60 -12.99
C ALA A 142 -7.11 19.48 -11.78
N GLY A 143 -8.02 18.49 -11.80
CA GLY A 143 -8.92 18.24 -10.68
C GLY A 143 -8.20 17.66 -9.47
N VAL A 144 -7.28 16.71 -9.68
CA VAL A 144 -6.43 16.17 -8.61
C VAL A 144 -5.62 17.30 -7.96
N ARG A 145 -4.94 18.13 -8.77
CA ARG A 145 -4.17 19.29 -8.28
C ARG A 145 -5.05 20.28 -7.51
N ARG A 146 -6.26 20.56 -7.99
CA ARG A 146 -7.23 21.43 -7.28
C ARG A 146 -7.56 20.90 -5.89
N THR A 147 -7.89 19.60 -5.76
CA THR A 147 -8.20 19.01 -4.45
C THR A 147 -7.00 19.05 -3.51
N TRP A 148 -5.80 18.81 -4.04
CA TRP A 148 -4.55 18.90 -3.28
C TRP A 148 -4.29 20.32 -2.76
N THR A 149 -4.38 21.33 -3.62
CA THR A 149 -4.20 22.74 -3.25
C THR A 149 -5.27 23.19 -2.26
N GLN A 150 -6.54 22.81 -2.48
CA GLN A 150 -7.64 23.14 -1.58
C GLN A 150 -7.44 22.52 -0.19
N TRP A 151 -7.02 21.25 -0.13
CA TRP A 151 -6.72 20.61 1.13
C TRP A 151 -5.56 21.30 1.84
N ARG A 152 -4.45 21.58 1.15
CA ARG A 152 -3.32 22.32 1.73
C ARG A 152 -3.70 23.70 2.26
N ALA A 153 -4.58 24.42 1.55
CA ALA A 153 -5.05 25.75 1.96
C ALA A 153 -5.85 25.75 3.26
N ARG A 154 -6.38 24.61 3.71
CA ARG A 154 -7.08 24.49 5.00
C ARG A 154 -6.15 24.55 6.21
N SER A 155 -4.85 24.33 6.01
CA SER A 155 -3.91 24.47 7.11
C SER A 155 -3.75 25.96 7.45
N THR A 156 -4.19 26.34 8.64
CA THR A 156 -4.06 27.72 9.15
C THR A 156 -2.61 28.10 9.44
N THR A 157 -1.74 27.11 9.61
CA THR A 157 -0.30 27.32 9.83
C THR A 157 0.43 27.37 8.50
N SER A 158 0.83 28.59 8.10
CA SER A 158 1.58 28.85 6.86
C SER A 158 2.90 28.06 6.73
N SER A 159 3.41 27.50 7.82
CA SER A 159 4.66 26.74 7.88
C SER A 159 4.49 25.22 8.07
N SER A 160 3.27 24.68 8.08
CA SER A 160 3.10 23.23 8.27
C SER A 160 3.38 22.46 6.98
N SER A 161 4.34 21.54 7.04
CA SER A 161 4.52 20.46 6.07
C SER A 161 3.19 19.72 5.85
N TRP A 162 2.91 19.30 4.61
CA TRP A 162 1.71 18.51 4.30
C TRP A 162 1.66 17.21 5.11
N ARG A 163 2.83 16.67 5.51
CA ARG A 163 2.91 15.49 6.39
C ARG A 163 2.38 15.81 7.78
N SER A 164 2.70 17.00 8.33
CA SER A 164 2.12 17.45 9.60
C SER A 164 0.62 17.60 9.50
N GLN A 165 0.12 18.18 8.40
CA GLN A 165 -1.31 18.29 8.16
C GLN A 165 -2.00 16.92 8.04
N LEU A 166 -1.37 15.95 7.40
CA LEU A 166 -1.87 14.58 7.32
C LEU A 166 -1.95 13.91 8.71
N VAL A 167 -0.92 14.04 9.54
CA VAL A 167 -0.95 13.49 10.91
C VAL A 167 -2.01 14.20 11.76
N ALA A 168 -2.16 15.52 11.65
CA ALA A 168 -3.23 16.26 12.30
C ALA A 168 -4.63 15.77 11.85
N THR A 169 -4.78 15.49 10.56
CA THR A 169 -6.00 14.88 9.99
C THR A 169 -6.24 13.49 10.59
N LEU A 170 -5.22 12.64 10.70
CA LEU A 170 -5.31 11.27 11.25
C LEU A 170 -5.56 11.22 12.75
N THR A 171 -5.11 12.22 13.50
CA THR A 171 -5.27 12.31 14.94
C THR A 171 -6.54 13.05 15.37
N SER A 172 -7.24 13.68 14.41
CA SER A 172 -8.53 14.30 14.63
C SER A 172 -9.58 13.27 15.11
N PRO A 173 -10.50 13.65 16.01
CA PRO A 173 -11.60 12.77 16.42
C PRO A 173 -12.64 12.54 15.32
N THR A 174 -12.67 13.38 14.29
CA THR A 174 -13.60 13.26 13.16
C THR A 174 -13.09 12.26 12.13
N ALA A 175 -13.95 11.29 11.76
CA ALA A 175 -13.61 10.26 10.78
C ALA A 175 -13.14 10.85 9.45
N ILE A 176 -12.05 10.29 8.91
CA ILE A 176 -11.52 10.67 7.61
C ILE A 176 -12.54 10.34 6.52
N SER A 177 -12.73 11.27 5.59
CA SER A 177 -13.58 11.07 4.42
C SER A 177 -12.83 11.51 3.15
N PRO A 178 -12.82 10.73 2.06
CA PRO A 178 -12.24 11.20 0.81
C PRO A 178 -13.01 12.41 0.28
N MET A 179 -12.28 13.41 -0.22
CA MET A 179 -12.89 14.52 -0.95
C MET A 179 -13.68 13.93 -2.11
N LYS A 180 -14.95 14.33 -2.24
CA LYS A 180 -15.77 13.85 -3.34
C LYS A 180 -15.17 14.36 -4.66
N PRO A 181 -15.12 13.52 -5.71
CA PRO A 181 -14.77 14.04 -7.02
C PRO A 181 -15.74 15.19 -7.34
N PRO A 182 -15.30 16.24 -8.05
CA PRO A 182 -16.23 17.21 -8.58
C PRO A 182 -17.19 16.38 -9.43
N MET A 183 -18.42 16.20 -8.96
CA MET A 183 -19.45 15.59 -9.79
C MET A 183 -19.36 16.38 -11.08
N THR A 184 -19.17 15.70 -12.20
CA THR A 184 -19.28 16.34 -13.50
C THR A 184 -20.71 16.83 -13.50
N GLU A 185 -20.90 18.08 -13.08
CA GLU A 185 -22.19 18.72 -13.04
C GLU A 185 -22.65 18.60 -14.48
N LEU A 186 -23.62 17.70 -14.68
CA LEU A 186 -24.34 17.63 -15.94
C LEU A 186 -24.70 19.09 -16.22
N PRO A 187 -24.29 19.63 -17.40
CA PRO A 187 -24.42 21.04 -17.69
C PRO A 187 -25.82 21.47 -17.27
N PRO A 188 -25.95 22.45 -16.37
CA PRO A 188 -27.22 22.76 -15.72
C PRO A 188 -28.23 23.00 -16.83
N GLU A 189 -29.23 22.11 -16.93
CA GLU A 189 -30.18 22.08 -18.04
C GLU A 189 -31.03 23.37 -18.12
N ASN A 190 -30.90 24.26 -17.13
CA ASN A 190 -31.73 25.46 -16.95
C ASN A 190 -30.97 26.74 -16.57
N GLY A 191 -29.73 26.95 -17.04
CA GLY A 191 -29.07 28.27 -16.98
C GLY A 191 -28.97 28.92 -15.58
N ALA A 192 -29.16 28.14 -14.52
CA ALA A 192 -29.00 28.60 -13.15
C ALA A 192 -27.51 28.86 -12.91
N PRO A 193 -27.15 29.98 -12.26
CA PRO A 193 -25.76 30.27 -11.95
C PRO A 193 -25.15 29.09 -11.17
N PRO A 194 -23.88 28.71 -11.45
CA PRO A 194 -23.22 27.62 -10.77
C PRO A 194 -23.29 27.87 -9.26
N PRO A 195 -23.70 26.89 -8.44
CA PRO A 195 -23.72 27.06 -7.00
C PRO A 195 -22.28 27.31 -6.53
N THR A 196 -21.96 28.56 -6.25
CA THR A 196 -20.61 28.99 -5.82
C THR A 196 -20.28 28.57 -4.40
N ASP A 197 -21.23 28.01 -3.66
CA ASP A 197 -21.08 27.79 -2.24
C ASP A 197 -21.09 26.28 -1.97
N PHE A 198 -19.89 25.72 -1.84
CA PHE A 198 -19.71 24.59 -0.94
C PHE A 198 -20.26 25.04 0.41
N ASP A 199 -21.44 24.55 0.75
CA ASP A 199 -22.14 24.85 1.99
C ASP A 199 -21.19 24.54 3.18
N GLU A 200 -20.51 25.57 3.69
CA GLU A 200 -19.56 25.51 4.81
C GLU A 200 -20.23 25.00 6.11
N SER A 201 -21.56 24.86 6.08
CA SER A 201 -22.38 24.30 7.14
C SER A 201 -22.16 22.79 7.37
N SER A 202 -21.44 22.07 6.50
CA SER A 202 -20.97 20.70 6.76
C SER A 202 -19.68 20.65 7.60
N SER A 203 -19.68 21.37 8.72
CA SER A 203 -18.52 21.75 9.55
C SER A 203 -17.72 20.61 10.21
N ASN A 204 -18.07 19.34 10.00
CA ASN A 204 -17.47 18.20 10.71
C ASN A 204 -16.83 17.14 9.80
N ILE A 205 -16.62 17.46 8.52
CA ILE A 205 -15.94 16.52 7.62
C ILE A 205 -14.43 16.76 7.71
N ASN A 206 -13.68 15.68 7.85
CA ASN A 206 -12.22 15.66 7.84
C ASN A 206 -11.73 15.14 6.47
N PRO A 207 -11.69 15.99 5.43
CA PRO A 207 -11.45 15.52 4.08
C PRO A 207 -9.99 15.16 3.85
N ILE A 208 -9.78 14.08 3.10
CA ILE A 208 -8.47 13.70 2.55
C ILE A 208 -8.44 13.96 1.02
N PRO A 209 -7.37 14.54 0.47
CA PRO A 209 -7.28 14.91 -0.94
C PRO A 209 -7.20 13.70 -1.86
N ALA A 210 -7.44 13.92 -3.16
CA ALA A 210 -7.51 12.87 -4.17
C ALA A 210 -6.29 11.90 -4.22
N PRO A 211 -5.04 12.35 -4.03
CA PRO A 211 -3.88 11.44 -3.99
C PRO A 211 -3.96 10.36 -2.90
N PHE A 212 -4.76 10.58 -1.87
CA PHE A 212 -4.97 9.64 -0.76
C PHE A 212 -6.25 8.83 -0.88
N LEU A 213 -6.92 8.84 -2.04
CA LEU A 213 -8.16 8.09 -2.25
C LEU A 213 -7.97 6.58 -2.05
N ILE A 214 -6.96 5.99 -2.70
CA ILE A 214 -6.72 4.54 -2.62
C ILE A 214 -6.21 4.12 -1.23
N PRO A 215 -5.28 4.84 -0.58
CA PRO A 215 -4.85 4.53 0.79
C PRO A 215 -5.87 4.94 1.87
N SER A 216 -7.01 5.55 1.51
CA SER A 216 -8.01 6.03 2.47
C SER A 216 -8.49 4.97 3.47
N PRO A 217 -8.74 3.69 3.10
CA PRO A 217 -9.10 2.67 4.07
C PRO A 217 -7.98 2.38 5.08
N THR A 218 -6.72 2.40 4.64
CA THR A 218 -5.54 2.25 5.50
C THR A 218 -5.43 3.44 6.45
N PHE A 219 -5.66 4.66 5.97
CA PHE A 219 -5.67 5.85 6.83
C PHE A 219 -6.78 5.83 7.87
N PHE A 220 -7.98 5.35 7.50
CA PHE A 220 -9.07 5.14 8.45
C PHE A 220 -8.73 4.09 9.52
N LEU A 221 -8.11 2.98 9.12
CA LEU A 221 -7.60 1.98 10.05
C LEU A 221 -6.55 2.57 11.01
N ILE A 222 -5.58 3.32 10.47
CA ILE A 222 -4.56 4.01 11.26
C ILE A 222 -5.19 4.99 12.26
N GLN A 223 -6.16 5.79 11.84
CA GLN A 223 -6.89 6.71 12.72
C GLN A 223 -7.49 5.97 13.92
N ASN A 224 -8.18 4.85 13.67
CA ASN A 224 -8.78 4.04 14.73
C ASN A 224 -7.72 3.41 15.65
N LEU A 225 -6.62 2.90 15.08
CA LEU A 225 -5.51 2.34 15.87
C LEU A 225 -4.84 3.39 16.75
N LEU A 226 -4.68 4.63 16.26
CA LEU A 226 -4.13 5.75 17.04
C LEU A 226 -5.05 6.10 18.21
N GLN A 227 -6.37 6.15 17.99
CA GLN A 227 -7.35 6.37 19.06
C GLN A 227 -7.29 5.24 20.10
N CYS A 228 -7.21 3.97 19.66
CA CYS A 228 -7.07 2.83 20.56
C CYS A 228 -5.77 2.86 21.37
N LEU A 229 -4.64 3.29 20.77
CA LEU A 229 -3.39 3.50 21.50
C LEU A 229 -3.57 4.53 22.63
N VAL A 230 -4.20 5.66 22.34
CA VAL A 230 -4.46 6.71 23.35
C VAL A 230 -5.40 6.19 24.45
N ILE A 231 -6.48 5.49 24.08
CA ILE A 231 -7.40 4.87 25.04
C ILE A 231 -6.66 3.88 25.93
N ALA A 232 -5.88 2.97 25.37
CA ALA A 232 -5.11 1.98 26.12
C ALA A 232 -4.12 2.64 27.09
N SER A 233 -3.46 3.72 26.67
CA SER A 233 -2.60 4.54 27.54
C SER A 233 -3.38 5.21 28.68
N CYS A 234 -4.52 5.84 28.38
CA CYS A 234 -5.38 6.45 29.40
C CYS A 234 -5.83 5.42 30.44
N LEU A 235 -6.32 4.25 30.00
CA LEU A 235 -6.77 3.17 30.88
C LEU A 235 -5.62 2.60 31.72
N ARG A 236 -4.42 2.47 31.15
CA ARG A 236 -3.22 2.06 31.90
C ARG A 236 -2.88 3.05 33.01
N ILE A 237 -2.90 4.36 32.72
CA ILE A 237 -2.61 5.41 33.71
C ILE A 237 -3.64 5.38 34.85
N LEU A 238 -4.91 5.10 34.54
CA LEU A 238 -6.00 4.99 35.52
C LEU A 238 -5.87 3.74 36.40
N ALA A 239 -5.60 2.58 35.79
CA ALA A 239 -5.48 1.30 36.48
C ALA A 239 -4.20 1.18 37.32
N TYR A 240 -3.13 1.91 36.93
CA TYR A 240 -1.83 1.91 37.60
C TYR A 240 -1.36 3.34 37.91
N PRO A 241 -1.94 4.02 38.92
CA PRO A 241 -1.46 5.32 39.34
C PRO A 241 0.01 5.21 39.75
N SER A 242 0.91 5.82 38.98
CA SER A 242 2.37 5.67 39.13
C SER A 242 2.91 6.10 40.50
N HIS A 243 2.09 6.74 41.33
CA HIS A 243 2.42 7.14 42.70
C HIS A 243 2.37 6.00 43.73
N LEU A 244 1.82 4.83 43.39
CA LEU A 244 1.75 3.68 44.31
C LEU A 244 2.72 2.55 43.95
N ALA A 245 3.35 2.63 42.78
CA ALA A 245 4.46 1.75 42.43
C ALA A 245 5.69 2.19 43.23
N ALA A 246 5.89 1.57 44.39
CA ALA A 246 7.18 1.59 45.07
C ALA A 246 8.27 1.29 44.04
N PRO A 247 9.43 1.99 44.09
CA PRO A 247 10.53 1.72 43.18
C PRO A 247 10.81 0.20 43.19
N PRO A 248 11.10 -0.41 42.03
CA PRO A 248 11.41 -1.83 41.98
C PRO A 248 12.55 -2.03 42.96
N SER A 249 12.26 -2.70 44.08
CA SER A 249 13.28 -3.12 45.02
C SER A 249 14.32 -3.84 44.18
N PHE A 250 15.55 -3.29 44.13
CA PHE A 250 16.69 -3.93 43.48
C PHE A 250 16.97 -5.25 44.22
N SER A 251 16.17 -6.28 43.95
CA SER A 251 16.47 -7.65 44.36
C SER A 251 17.50 -8.16 43.38
N THR A 252 18.76 -7.81 43.63
CA THR A 252 19.92 -8.51 43.11
C THR A 252 19.82 -9.98 43.51
N GLY A 253 19.32 -10.85 42.62
CA GLY A 253 19.10 -12.24 42.99
C GLY A 253 18.67 -13.18 41.87
N ILE A 254 19.49 -13.30 40.83
CA ILE A 254 19.92 -14.51 40.09
C ILE A 254 18.88 -15.53 39.54
N HIS A 255 17.60 -15.52 39.92
CA HIS A 255 16.57 -16.39 39.33
C HIS A 255 15.52 -15.54 38.63
N LYS A 256 15.82 -15.18 37.38
CA LYS A 256 14.94 -14.44 36.48
C LYS A 256 13.92 -15.41 35.88
N GLU A 257 13.02 -15.95 36.71
CA GLU A 257 11.77 -16.47 36.20
C GLU A 257 10.99 -15.30 35.59
N GLU A 258 10.47 -15.49 34.37
CA GLU A 258 9.74 -14.50 33.58
C GLU A 258 8.40 -14.16 34.25
N SER A 259 8.46 -13.49 35.40
CA SER A 259 7.27 -12.86 35.98
C SER A 259 6.89 -11.71 35.05
N GLU A 260 5.93 -11.97 34.15
CA GLU A 260 5.31 -10.95 33.31
C GLU A 260 4.83 -9.78 34.17
N ASP A 261 5.14 -8.54 33.76
CA ASP A 261 4.62 -7.35 34.43
C ASP A 261 3.09 -7.32 34.27
N PRO A 262 2.30 -7.39 35.37
CA PRO A 262 0.84 -7.41 35.28
C PRO A 262 0.29 -6.20 34.52
N ALA A 263 0.99 -5.06 34.54
CA ALA A 263 0.61 -3.89 33.77
C ALA A 263 0.75 -4.13 32.26
N GLU A 264 1.78 -4.85 31.82
CA GLU A 264 1.95 -5.22 30.42
C GLU A 264 0.89 -6.23 29.96
N THR A 265 0.57 -7.23 30.80
CA THR A 265 -0.52 -8.18 30.52
C THR A 265 -1.87 -7.46 30.39
N PHE A 266 -2.16 -6.48 31.27
CA PHE A 266 -3.37 -5.66 31.18
C PHE A 266 -3.42 -4.86 29.88
N THR A 267 -2.35 -4.11 29.58
CA THR A 267 -2.29 -3.29 28.35
C THR A 267 -2.39 -4.15 27.08
N SER A 268 -1.77 -5.34 27.07
CA SER A 268 -1.89 -6.30 25.98
C SER A 268 -3.33 -6.78 25.78
N ARG A 269 -4.04 -7.09 26.88
CA ARG A 269 -5.44 -7.52 26.85
C ARG A 269 -6.38 -6.42 26.35
N ILE A 270 -6.25 -5.20 26.88
CA ILE A 270 -7.02 -4.04 26.42
C ILE A 270 -6.78 -3.78 24.93
N TRP A 271 -5.53 -3.88 24.49
CA TRP A 271 -5.20 -3.75 23.07
C TRP A 271 -5.92 -4.79 22.22
N ILE A 272 -5.90 -6.07 22.61
CA ILE A 272 -6.58 -7.15 21.87
C ILE A 272 -8.09 -6.88 21.77
N LEU A 273 -8.73 -6.42 22.86
CA LEU A 273 -10.15 -6.07 22.86
C LEU A 273 -10.47 -4.92 21.91
N LEU A 274 -9.65 -3.87 21.93
CA LEU A 274 -9.80 -2.70 21.06
C LEU A 274 -9.53 -3.06 19.58
N GLU A 275 -8.51 -3.86 19.30
CA GLU A 275 -8.18 -4.32 17.95
C GLU A 275 -9.30 -5.21 17.37
N ALA A 276 -9.87 -6.11 18.19
CA ALA A 276 -11.03 -6.91 17.81
C ALA A 276 -12.27 -6.05 17.52
N GLU A 277 -12.43 -4.91 18.21
CA GLU A 277 -13.52 -3.96 17.94
C GLU A 277 -13.37 -3.28 16.58
N ILE A 278 -12.16 -2.83 16.24
CA ILE A 278 -11.89 -2.21 14.94
C ILE A 278 -12.23 -3.20 13.82
N GLN A 279 -11.82 -4.46 13.96
CA GLN A 279 -12.10 -5.52 12.99
C GLN A 279 -13.60 -5.84 12.88
N ARG A 280 -14.34 -5.82 14.01
CA ARG A 280 -15.79 -6.09 14.02
C ARG A 280 -16.63 -4.94 13.49
N SER A 281 -16.18 -3.69 13.61
CA SER A 281 -16.90 -2.54 13.06
C SER A 281 -17.10 -2.63 11.53
N ALA A 282 -16.29 -3.44 10.84
CA ALA A 282 -16.47 -3.77 9.43
C ALA A 282 -17.63 -4.76 9.17
N THR A 283 -18.08 -5.49 10.19
CA THR A 283 -19.05 -6.60 10.12
C THR A 283 -20.15 -6.42 11.17
N ALA A 284 -20.91 -5.33 11.05
CA ALA A 284 -22.22 -5.07 11.66
C ALA A 284 -22.63 -5.89 12.92
N ASP A 285 -22.16 -5.49 14.11
CA ASP A 285 -22.90 -5.66 15.38
C ASP A 285 -22.37 -4.67 16.45
N PRO A 286 -23.10 -3.58 16.78
CA PRO A 286 -22.53 -2.41 17.47
C PRO A 286 -22.58 -2.43 19.01
N GLN A 287 -23.10 -3.48 19.67
CA GLN A 287 -23.54 -3.35 21.07
C GLN A 287 -22.66 -4.02 22.15
N ILE A 288 -21.64 -4.84 21.83
CA ILE A 288 -21.15 -5.84 22.80
C ILE A 288 -19.73 -5.61 23.43
N ALA A 289 -18.84 -4.74 22.94
CA ALA A 289 -17.45 -4.74 23.48
C ALA A 289 -17.05 -3.61 24.44
N LEU A 290 -17.56 -2.38 24.26
CA LEU A 290 -17.15 -1.24 25.10
C LEU A 290 -17.61 -1.38 26.57
N VAL A 291 -18.70 -2.11 26.80
CA VAL A 291 -19.28 -2.34 28.14
C VAL A 291 -18.28 -3.08 29.05
N ASN A 292 -17.42 -3.92 28.50
CA ASN A 292 -16.47 -4.72 29.28
C ASN A 292 -15.19 -3.95 29.67
N LEU A 293 -14.92 -2.78 29.08
CA LEU A 293 -13.70 -2.01 29.41
C LEU A 293 -13.77 -1.42 30.81
N GLU A 294 -14.95 -0.94 31.23
CA GLU A 294 -15.15 -0.40 32.57
C GLU A 294 -14.93 -1.47 33.65
N ASP A 295 -15.51 -2.66 33.43
CA ASP A 295 -15.41 -3.78 34.35
C ASP A 295 -13.97 -4.31 34.45
N GLU A 296 -13.25 -4.38 33.33
CA GLU A 296 -11.84 -4.81 33.31
C GLU A 296 -10.94 -3.83 34.08
N VAL A 297 -11.11 -2.53 33.87
CA VAL A 297 -10.36 -1.49 34.61
C VAL A 297 -10.68 -1.55 36.10
N TRP A 298 -11.96 -1.72 36.46
CA TRP A 298 -12.38 -1.89 37.84
C TRP A 298 -11.77 -3.13 38.49
N GLN A 299 -11.81 -4.29 37.81
CA GLN A 299 -11.27 -5.54 38.32
C GLN A 299 -9.77 -5.43 38.62
N ILE A 300 -9.00 -4.83 37.70
CA ILE A 300 -7.56 -4.60 37.91
C ILE A 300 -7.32 -3.61 39.05
N THR A 301 -8.07 -2.51 39.09
CA THR A 301 -7.94 -1.52 40.17
C THR A 301 -8.26 -2.14 41.53
N LYS A 302 -9.28 -3.01 41.61
CA LYS A 302 -9.65 -3.76 42.82
C LYS A 302 -8.58 -4.75 43.23
N GLN A 303 -7.98 -5.47 42.28
CA GLN A 303 -6.86 -6.38 42.54
C GLN A 303 -5.67 -5.62 43.14
N HIS A 304 -5.29 -4.49 42.56
CA HIS A 304 -4.22 -3.64 43.10
C HIS A 304 -4.57 -3.04 44.45
N ALA A 305 -5.79 -2.54 44.62
CA ALA A 305 -6.26 -2.00 45.90
C ALA A 305 -6.24 -3.09 46.98
N SER A 306 -6.60 -4.34 46.68
CA SER A 306 -6.53 -5.45 47.65
C SER A 306 -5.09 -5.81 48.04
N ALA A 307 -4.16 -5.80 47.07
CA ALA A 307 -2.74 -6.01 47.34
C ALA A 307 -2.14 -4.87 48.18
N ALA A 308 -2.56 -3.63 47.93
CA ALA A 308 -2.10 -2.45 48.66
C ALA A 308 -2.76 -2.27 50.04
N ALA A 309 -4.06 -2.59 50.19
CA ALA A 309 -4.83 -2.46 51.43
C ALA A 309 -4.33 -3.39 52.54
N THR A 310 -3.59 -4.45 52.18
CA THR A 310 -2.82 -5.25 53.15
C THR A 310 -1.82 -4.39 53.95
N ARG A 311 -1.49 -3.17 53.49
CA ARG A 311 -0.53 -2.26 54.14
C ARG A 311 -1.16 -1.03 54.81
N VAL A 312 -2.37 -0.59 54.40
CA VAL A 312 -3.02 0.62 54.95
C VAL A 312 -4.54 0.43 54.96
N ALA A 313 -5.16 0.55 56.14
CA ALA A 313 -6.61 0.42 56.37
C ALA A 313 -7.41 1.65 55.86
N SER A 314 -7.28 1.96 54.57
CA SER A 314 -8.06 3.00 53.90
C SER A 314 -9.25 2.40 53.15
N SER A 315 -10.39 3.08 53.19
CA SER A 315 -11.59 2.74 52.41
C SER A 315 -11.22 2.55 50.94
N GLY A 316 -11.59 1.42 50.35
CA GLY A 316 -11.33 1.13 48.94
C GLY A 316 -11.94 2.19 48.01
N PRO A 317 -11.41 2.33 46.77
CA PRO A 317 -11.93 3.30 45.82
C PRO A 317 -13.38 2.96 45.42
N ASP A 318 -14.25 3.98 45.38
CA ASP A 318 -15.65 3.83 44.98
C ASP A 318 -15.75 3.43 43.50
N GLU A 319 -16.40 2.31 43.22
CA GLU A 319 -16.60 1.75 41.87
C GLU A 319 -17.22 2.77 40.90
N ALA A 320 -18.21 3.52 41.36
CA ALA A 320 -18.89 4.54 40.57
C ALA A 320 -17.94 5.65 40.10
N ILE A 321 -16.93 5.99 40.91
CA ILE A 321 -15.93 7.01 40.56
C ILE A 321 -15.00 6.48 39.46
N ILE A 322 -14.57 5.22 39.54
CA ILE A 322 -13.69 4.62 38.54
C ILE A 322 -14.43 4.48 37.20
N ARG A 323 -15.65 3.95 37.19
CA ARG A 323 -16.49 3.88 35.98
C ARG A 323 -16.71 5.26 35.37
N GLY A 324 -17.03 6.27 36.20
CA GLY A 324 -17.18 7.66 35.76
C GLY A 324 -15.90 8.26 35.15
N ASN A 325 -14.73 7.95 35.72
CA ASN A 325 -13.44 8.39 35.18
C ASN A 325 -13.10 7.69 33.85
N VAL A 326 -13.40 6.39 33.71
CA VAL A 326 -13.25 5.66 32.43
C VAL A 326 -14.13 6.31 31.36
N GLN A 327 -15.42 6.52 31.64
CA GLN A 327 -16.34 7.18 30.70
C GLN A 327 -15.91 8.59 30.32
N ARG A 328 -15.34 9.35 31.27
CA ARG A 328 -14.79 10.69 30.98
C ARG A 328 -13.58 10.61 30.05
N LEU A 329 -12.64 9.71 30.32
CA LEU A 329 -11.41 9.54 29.54
C LEU A 329 -11.65 8.99 28.13
N LEU A 330 -12.74 8.26 27.92
CA LEU A 330 -13.16 7.82 26.58
C LEU A 330 -13.69 8.96 25.71
N ARG A 331 -13.97 10.14 26.28
CA ARG A 331 -14.39 11.31 25.50
C ARG A 331 -13.16 11.95 24.85
N ALA A 332 -13.23 12.19 23.54
CA ALA A 332 -12.18 12.89 22.79
C ALA A 332 -11.90 14.31 23.32
N ASP A 333 -12.85 14.90 24.07
CA ASP A 333 -12.70 16.23 24.66
C ASP A 333 -11.90 16.27 25.97
N ASP A 334 -11.63 15.12 26.59
CA ASP A 334 -10.90 15.06 27.86
C ASP A 334 -9.46 15.61 27.69
N PRO A 335 -8.98 16.43 28.64
CA PRO A 335 -7.65 17.06 28.54
C PRO A 335 -6.51 16.04 28.54
N VAL A 336 -6.66 14.89 29.21
CA VAL A 336 -5.64 13.83 29.22
C VAL A 336 -5.58 13.17 27.85
N PHE A 337 -6.73 12.88 27.25
CA PHE A 337 -6.81 12.35 25.89
C PHE A 337 -6.16 13.30 24.88
N LYS A 338 -6.52 14.59 24.91
CA LYS A 338 -5.93 15.62 24.04
C LYS A 338 -4.42 15.75 24.21
N LEU A 339 -3.93 15.70 25.46
CA LEU A 339 -2.51 15.80 25.76
C LEU A 339 -1.73 14.58 25.23
N LEU A 340 -2.24 13.37 25.40
CA LEU A 340 -1.58 12.15 24.88
C LEU A 340 -1.63 12.12 23.35
N MET A 341 -2.77 12.48 22.75
CA MET A 341 -2.91 12.55 21.30
C MET A 341 -1.94 13.59 20.70
N GLY A 342 -1.83 14.79 21.28
CA GLY A 342 -0.88 15.80 20.81
C GLY A 342 0.58 15.38 20.94
N ARG A 343 0.95 14.60 21.97
CA ARG A 343 2.30 14.01 22.07
C ARG A 343 2.55 12.98 20.98
N LEU A 344 1.54 12.15 20.69
CA LEU A 344 1.59 11.13 19.65
C LEU A 344 1.72 11.76 18.26
N GLU A 345 0.93 12.80 17.98
CA GLU A 345 0.98 13.61 16.76
C GLU A 345 2.40 14.13 16.53
N ASN A 346 2.98 14.82 17.51
CA ASN A 346 4.34 15.37 17.41
C ASN A 346 5.39 14.29 17.14
N ALA A 347 5.28 13.12 17.77
CA ALA A 347 6.21 12.02 17.56
C ALA A 347 6.10 11.41 16.15
N LEU A 348 4.87 11.23 15.64
CA LEU A 348 4.62 10.74 14.29
C LEU A 348 5.10 11.73 13.23
N VAL A 349 4.85 13.03 13.45
CA VAL A 349 5.36 14.10 12.58
C VAL A 349 6.88 14.07 12.53
N ALA A 350 7.56 14.00 13.67
CA ALA A 350 9.02 13.92 13.72
C ALA A 350 9.56 12.67 12.98
N SER A 351 8.89 11.53 13.14
CA SER A 351 9.24 10.27 12.46
C SER A 351 9.11 10.39 10.93
N LEU A 352 8.00 10.94 10.42
CA LEU A 352 7.77 11.16 9.00
C LEU A 352 8.81 12.09 8.36
N HIS A 353 9.24 13.14 9.06
CA HIS A 353 10.28 14.05 8.57
C HIS A 353 11.65 13.37 8.53
N THR A 354 11.99 12.57 9.54
CA THR A 354 13.30 11.88 9.64
C THR A 354 13.48 10.85 8.52
N SER A 355 12.41 10.12 8.16
CA SER A 355 12.44 9.14 7.06
C SER A 355 12.78 9.77 5.71
N THR A 356 12.30 11.00 5.46
CA THR A 356 12.55 11.71 4.20
C THR A 356 14.03 12.06 4.02
N MET A 357 14.73 12.43 5.10
CA MET A 357 16.15 12.82 5.02
C MET A 357 17.08 11.62 4.83
N ASN A 358 16.75 10.47 5.42
CA ASN A 358 17.61 9.29 5.36
C ASN A 358 17.50 8.50 4.05
N GLY A 359 16.40 8.69 3.29
CA GLY A 359 16.14 7.96 2.05
C GLY A 359 17.08 8.28 0.89
N GLY A 360 17.78 9.42 0.91
CA GLY A 360 18.59 9.90 -0.22
C GLY A 360 20.11 9.69 -0.11
N ALA A 361 20.65 9.40 1.08
CA ALA A 361 22.11 9.42 1.32
C ALA A 361 22.71 8.12 1.89
N ALA A 362 21.88 7.14 2.25
CA ALA A 362 22.31 6.01 3.09
C ALA A 362 22.82 4.75 2.33
N VAL A 363 23.18 4.86 1.04
CA VAL A 363 23.71 3.67 0.32
C VAL A 363 25.21 3.45 0.53
N ASP A 364 26.02 4.47 0.87
CA ASP A 364 27.49 4.28 0.90
C ASP A 364 28.22 4.75 2.16
N SER A 365 27.56 5.26 3.20
CA SER A 365 28.30 5.70 4.39
C SER A 365 27.54 5.54 5.71
N ALA A 366 28.24 4.96 6.68
CA ALA A 366 27.85 4.72 8.06
C ALA A 366 26.93 3.51 8.29
N THR A 367 27.46 2.32 8.02
CA THR A 367 27.34 1.26 9.04
C THR A 367 27.86 1.84 10.37
N PRO A 368 27.03 1.94 11.43
CA PRO A 368 27.58 2.19 12.75
C PRO A 368 28.56 1.04 13.02
N LEU A 369 29.80 1.38 13.40
CA LEU A 369 30.88 0.45 13.76
C LEU A 369 30.36 -0.71 14.59
N GLN A 370 29.92 -1.77 13.92
CA GLN A 370 29.51 -3.01 14.53
C GLN A 370 30.82 -3.74 14.78
N VAL A 371 31.43 -3.45 15.94
CA VAL A 371 32.61 -4.16 16.42
C VAL A 371 32.26 -5.66 16.40
N PRO A 372 32.93 -6.48 15.57
CA PRO A 372 32.64 -7.90 15.48
C PRO A 372 32.88 -8.53 16.86
N VAL A 373 31.81 -9.05 17.49
CA VAL A 373 31.88 -9.71 18.81
C VAL A 373 32.64 -11.06 18.73
N SER A 374 33.06 -11.48 17.53
CA SER A 374 33.89 -12.66 17.33
C SER A 374 34.96 -12.41 16.28
N MET A 375 36.22 -12.37 16.73
CA MET A 375 37.37 -12.54 15.85
C MET A 375 37.42 -13.99 15.38
N LYS A 376 36.98 -14.25 14.15
CA LYS A 376 37.24 -15.52 13.48
C LYS A 376 38.72 -15.56 13.07
N THR A 377 39.57 -16.12 13.93
CA THR A 377 40.94 -16.51 13.54
C THR A 377 40.84 -17.67 12.56
N GLY A 378 41.36 -17.47 11.34
CA GLY A 378 41.27 -18.42 10.24
C GLY A 378 42.07 -19.70 10.44
N ARG A 379 41.47 -20.82 10.02
CA ARG A 379 42.12 -21.97 9.37
C ARG A 379 41.06 -22.97 8.93
N SER A 380 40.59 -22.83 7.69
CA SER A 380 40.00 -23.93 6.95
C SER A 380 40.53 -23.89 5.52
N ALA A 381 41.54 -24.73 5.30
CA ALA A 381 41.97 -25.12 3.98
C ALA A 381 40.87 -25.98 3.36
N ASN A 382 40.33 -25.56 2.22
CA ASN A 382 39.83 -26.50 1.24
C ASN A 382 39.91 -25.89 -0.16
N PRO A 383 40.56 -26.55 -1.13
CA PRO A 383 40.69 -26.04 -2.48
C PRO A 383 39.53 -26.49 -3.37
N SER A 384 39.34 -25.70 -4.43
CA SER A 384 38.77 -26.09 -5.74
C SER A 384 37.29 -26.47 -5.82
N VAL A 385 36.44 -25.46 -6.01
CA VAL A 385 35.32 -25.55 -6.97
C VAL A 385 35.39 -24.32 -7.87
N THR A 386 35.62 -24.56 -9.16
CA THR A 386 35.64 -23.57 -10.24
C THR A 386 34.28 -22.89 -10.39
N HIS A 387 34.17 -21.67 -9.88
CA HIS A 387 33.04 -20.79 -10.17
C HIS A 387 33.21 -20.14 -11.55
N ILE A 388 32.28 -20.46 -12.43
CA ILE A 388 32.03 -19.79 -13.71
C ILE A 388 31.70 -18.32 -13.40
N PRO A 389 32.30 -17.33 -14.10
CA PRO A 389 31.98 -15.93 -13.89
C PRO A 389 30.60 -15.64 -14.47
N THR A 390 29.57 -15.71 -13.63
CA THR A 390 28.25 -15.19 -13.96
C THR A 390 28.38 -13.67 -14.00
N ARG A 391 28.32 -13.13 -15.21
CA ARG A 391 28.35 -11.70 -15.49
C ARG A 391 27.10 -11.09 -14.86
N ASP A 392 27.27 -10.50 -13.68
CA ASP A 392 26.24 -9.71 -13.00
C ASP A 392 25.85 -8.54 -13.92
N MET A 393 24.78 -8.74 -14.69
CA MET A 393 23.98 -7.63 -15.21
C MET A 393 23.30 -7.02 -14.00
N GLN A 394 23.95 -6.04 -13.40
CA GLN A 394 23.42 -5.22 -12.34
C GLN A 394 22.16 -4.52 -12.88
N PRO A 395 20.94 -4.96 -12.50
CA PRO A 395 19.74 -4.33 -13.00
C PRO A 395 19.73 -2.90 -12.47
N ALA A 396 19.54 -1.94 -13.38
CA ALA A 396 19.37 -0.53 -13.05
C ALA A 396 18.36 -0.43 -11.90
N SER A 397 18.73 0.35 -10.88
CA SER A 397 18.05 0.52 -9.60
C SER A 397 16.59 0.98 -9.75
N GLY A 398 15.72 0.09 -10.20
CA GLY A 398 14.28 0.19 -9.96
C GLY A 398 14.10 -0.01 -8.47
N GLY A 399 13.69 1.04 -7.77
CA GLY A 399 13.47 1.04 -6.32
C GLY A 399 12.72 -0.20 -5.89
N VAL A 400 13.47 -1.18 -5.39
CA VAL A 400 12.94 -2.41 -4.85
C VAL A 400 12.17 -2.02 -3.60
N ILE A 401 10.84 -2.20 -3.65
CA ILE A 401 10.00 -2.21 -2.45
C ILE A 401 10.33 -3.51 -1.72
N ARG A 402 11.53 -3.57 -1.12
CA ARG A 402 11.76 -4.50 -0.02
C ARG A 402 10.72 -4.12 1.03
N PRO A 403 10.09 -5.07 1.76
CA PRO A 403 9.40 -4.72 2.99
C PRO A 403 10.45 -4.04 3.88
N ARG A 404 10.52 -2.72 3.80
CA ARG A 404 11.53 -1.87 4.43
C ARG A 404 11.11 -1.76 5.89
N SER A 405 11.21 -2.89 6.58
CA SER A 405 10.89 -3.09 7.99
C SER A 405 11.98 -2.46 8.88
N LEU A 406 12.38 -1.24 8.56
CA LEU A 406 13.16 -0.39 9.42
C LEU A 406 12.58 1.01 9.31
N ALA A 407 11.27 1.13 9.60
CA ALA A 407 10.75 2.40 10.06
C ALA A 407 11.70 2.90 11.15
N SER A 408 12.21 4.12 10.99
CA SER A 408 13.11 4.71 11.98
C SER A 408 12.47 4.58 13.36
N PRO A 409 13.18 4.04 14.37
CA PRO A 409 12.59 3.81 15.68
C PRO A 409 12.00 5.13 16.18
N LEU A 410 10.71 5.12 16.53
CA LEU A 410 10.04 6.29 17.06
C LEU A 410 10.75 6.76 18.33
N PRO A 411 10.91 8.08 18.52
CA PRO A 411 11.40 8.60 19.78
C PRO A 411 10.46 8.16 20.93
N PRO A 412 10.98 7.91 22.13
CA PRO A 412 10.16 7.50 23.26
C PRO A 412 9.11 8.58 23.58
N VAL A 413 7.82 8.21 23.52
CA VAL A 413 6.70 9.13 23.75
C VAL A 413 6.21 8.97 25.19
N LYS A 414 6.15 10.09 25.93
CA LYS A 414 5.66 10.10 27.32
C LYS A 414 4.18 9.70 27.39
N GLY A 415 3.84 8.69 28.19
CA GLY A 415 2.52 8.05 28.26
C GLY A 415 2.39 6.78 27.41
N PHE A 416 3.41 6.43 26.64
CA PHE A 416 3.48 5.21 25.82
C PHE A 416 4.76 4.42 26.14
N GLU A 417 5.20 4.40 27.40
CA GLU A 417 6.47 3.78 27.80
C GLU A 417 6.42 2.24 27.81
N SER A 418 5.23 1.66 27.96
CA SER A 418 5.04 0.19 27.99
C SER A 418 5.59 -0.46 26.72
N GLN A 419 6.25 -1.61 26.86
CA GLN A 419 6.83 -2.33 25.72
C GLN A 419 5.76 -2.73 24.68
N SER A 420 4.57 -3.12 25.15
CA SER A 420 3.45 -3.47 24.27
C SER A 420 2.96 -2.25 23.46
N LEU A 421 2.74 -1.10 24.10
CA LEU A 421 2.33 0.14 23.40
C LEU A 421 3.41 0.64 22.45
N ARG A 422 4.69 0.59 22.82
CA ARG A 422 5.80 0.98 21.93
C ARG A 422 5.86 0.13 20.68
N LYS A 423 5.69 -1.19 20.82
CA LYS A 423 5.64 -2.12 19.68
C LYS A 423 4.50 -1.76 18.75
N ARG A 424 3.28 -1.62 19.29
CA ARG A 424 2.08 -1.29 18.50
C ARG A 424 2.16 0.09 17.84
N LEU A 425 2.70 1.09 18.53
CA LEU A 425 2.99 2.39 17.96
C LEU A 425 4.01 2.30 16.81
N GLY A 426 5.04 1.47 16.96
CA GLY A 426 5.98 1.13 15.90
C GLY A 426 5.29 0.55 14.66
N ASP A 427 4.39 -0.43 14.86
CA ASP A 427 3.62 -1.06 13.79
C ASP A 427 2.72 -0.05 13.06
N VAL A 428 2.00 0.80 13.81
CA VAL A 428 1.13 1.85 13.25
C VAL A 428 1.92 2.90 12.47
N ALA A 429 3.07 3.33 12.99
CA ALA A 429 3.92 4.27 12.28
C ALA A 429 4.49 3.64 11.00
N ALA A 430 4.88 2.36 11.02
CA ALA A 430 5.35 1.66 9.83
C ALA A 430 4.27 1.60 8.73
N GLN A 431 3.02 1.31 9.11
CA GLN A 431 1.87 1.35 8.17
C GLN A 431 1.64 2.76 7.61
N LEU A 432 1.76 3.79 8.46
CA LEU A 432 1.65 5.18 8.03
C LEU A 432 2.75 5.57 7.04
N HIS A 433 4.01 5.20 7.33
CA HIS A 433 5.14 5.42 6.43
C HIS A 433 4.92 4.74 5.09
N GLN A 434 4.45 3.48 5.08
CA GLN A 434 4.17 2.74 3.86
C GLN A 434 3.07 3.40 3.01
N ALA A 435 1.96 3.84 3.63
CA ALA A 435 0.88 4.52 2.93
C ALA A 435 1.32 5.88 2.36
N VAL A 436 2.15 6.61 3.11
CA VAL A 436 2.74 7.89 2.68
C VAL A 436 3.73 7.69 1.54
N GLU A 437 4.64 6.72 1.65
CA GLU A 437 5.62 6.38 0.62
C GLU A 437 4.92 5.94 -0.67
N TRP A 438 3.91 5.06 -0.57
CA TRP A 438 3.09 4.66 -1.71
C TRP A 438 2.49 5.88 -2.41
N SER A 439 1.80 6.76 -1.68
CA SER A 439 1.17 7.95 -2.24
C SER A 439 2.20 8.89 -2.88
N GLN A 440 3.37 9.04 -2.26
CA GLN A 440 4.47 9.86 -2.78
C GLN A 440 5.07 9.26 -4.05
N THR A 441 5.15 7.92 -4.17
CA THR A 441 5.62 7.27 -5.41
C THR A 441 4.64 7.43 -6.56
N VAL A 442 3.33 7.28 -6.29
CA VAL A 442 2.28 7.42 -7.32
C VAL A 442 2.12 8.86 -7.78
N TRP A 443 2.14 9.81 -6.84
CA TRP A 443 1.77 11.22 -7.06
C TRP A 443 2.96 12.18 -6.84
N SER A 444 4.17 11.72 -7.16
CA SER A 444 5.40 12.49 -6.94
C SER A 444 5.34 13.87 -7.61
N ASP A 445 4.79 13.97 -8.81
CA ASP A 445 4.63 15.20 -9.59
C ASP A 445 3.73 16.24 -8.92
N ILE A 446 2.68 15.81 -8.21
CA ILE A 446 1.75 16.71 -7.51
C ILE A 446 2.27 17.06 -6.12
N MET A 447 2.84 16.08 -5.40
CA MET A 447 3.30 16.26 -4.03
C MET A 447 4.62 17.02 -3.91
N THR A 448 5.51 16.90 -4.91
CA THR A 448 6.80 17.61 -4.95
C THR A 448 6.75 18.96 -5.66
N ALA A 449 5.66 19.26 -6.36
CA ALA A 449 5.37 20.60 -6.86
C ALA A 449 5.04 21.52 -5.67
N GLU A 450 6.07 21.83 -4.87
CA GLU A 450 6.07 22.98 -3.99
C GLU A 450 6.11 24.23 -4.88
N PRO A 451 5.14 25.16 -4.76
CA PRO A 451 5.25 26.48 -5.36
C PRO A 451 6.36 27.31 -4.72
#